data_AF-A0A0H5Q5I9-F1
#
_entry.id   AF-A0A0H5Q5I9-F1
#
_cell.length_a   1.000
_cell.length_b   1.000
_cell.length_c   1.000
_cell.angle_alpha   90.00
_cell.angle_beta   90.00
_cell.angle_gamma   90.00
#
_symmetry.space_group_name_H-M   'P 1'
#
loop_
_entity.id
_entity.type
_entity.pdbx_description
1 polymer ?
#
loop_
_entity_poly.entity_id
_entity_poly.type
_entity_poly.pdbx_seq_one_letter_code
_entity_poly.pdbx_strand_id
1 'polypeptide(L)'
;MPRLGGAPKHRHGRVIPYNGLSRTIVGAARLDYNLYNRYSAKKTRSSTKTVTKKRGNGKTRVAANASRSSGFFKKATKRNYRSYRSRYKASSNGVLATFETGGVAADVNAVYVGHCTCPPNRMVYMFYHAILKNLFGKMGVYPTNVTTKIPNLDEGDTVRISFRSNSEPASITQNLTYDIPGAGASPADIVETWYTNSQTFTNQVVFLETIYTPNSSGTGLLAWTRVMLQNAKMNIYSKSAFKLQNRSSAVVDESNRNSIDACPLYGKAYQGTGNGAQYLESEAGERPLICHTVYGVIARPASDVSSLQEPPIPQHFTNISKSSKAHIDPGQVKTDVLIYRATLSMYRLLPLMFGAGADLTYKKTNMGKFKIFGLEKMIHAEEEEPATEVAFEANLEMSAALIAGRPQPTARIFSHSFYNSA
;
A
#
# COMPACT_ATOMS: atom_id res chain seq x y z
N MET A 1 -33.40 20.95 -48.83
CA MET A 1 -32.63 20.89 -50.10
C MET A 1 -31.59 22.01 -50.09
N PRO A 2 -30.41 21.89 -50.73
CA PRO A 2 -30.03 20.87 -51.69
C PRO A 2 -28.87 19.94 -51.24
N ARG A 3 -28.96 18.72 -51.78
CA ARG A 3 -27.89 17.73 -51.95
C ARG A 3 -27.11 18.08 -53.21
N LEU A 4 -25.78 18.05 -53.16
CA LEU A 4 -24.85 17.86 -54.29
C LEU A 4 -23.54 17.36 -53.65
N GLY A 5 -22.74 16.43 -54.17
CA GLY A 5 -22.67 15.69 -55.42
C GLY A 5 -21.46 14.74 -55.30
N GLY A 6 -21.45 13.66 -56.08
CA GLY A 6 -20.45 12.58 -55.98
C GLY A 6 -19.10 12.85 -56.65
N ALA A 7 -18.12 12.05 -56.22
CA ALA A 7 -16.90 11.48 -56.83
C ALA A 7 -16.23 12.14 -58.07
N PRO A 8 -14.89 12.04 -58.18
CA PRO A 8 -14.34 10.88 -58.90
C PRO A 8 -13.06 10.25 -58.31
N LYS A 9 -12.84 8.98 -58.72
CA LYS A 9 -11.65 8.16 -58.51
C LYS A 9 -10.52 8.59 -59.47
N HIS A 10 -9.26 8.53 -59.04
CA HIS A 10 -8.14 8.18 -59.91
C HIS A 10 -7.10 7.31 -59.18
N ARG A 11 -6.75 6.20 -59.83
CA ARG A 11 -5.62 5.29 -59.53
C ARG A 11 -4.38 5.81 -60.25
N HIS A 12 -3.20 5.62 -59.65
CA HIS A 12 -1.88 5.22 -60.20
C HIS A 12 -0.91 5.37 -59.00
N GLY A 13 -0.19 4.37 -58.51
CA GLY A 13 0.71 3.47 -59.20
C GLY A 13 2.15 3.95 -59.01
N ARG A 14 2.83 3.52 -57.93
CA ARG A 14 4.30 3.46 -57.90
C ARG A 14 4.79 2.33 -57.00
N VAL A 15 5.28 1.30 -57.67
CA VAL A 15 6.10 0.21 -57.15
C VAL A 15 7.51 0.77 -56.97
N ILE A 16 8.10 0.60 -55.79
CA ILE A 16 9.54 0.80 -55.58
C ILE A 16 10.17 -0.60 -55.51
N PRO A 17 11.08 -0.96 -56.44
CA PRO A 17 11.75 -2.25 -56.41
C PRO A 17 12.79 -2.29 -55.27
N TYR A 18 12.72 -3.35 -54.47
CA TYR A 18 13.75 -3.71 -53.51
C TYR A 18 14.79 -4.55 -54.25
N ASN A 19 15.91 -3.93 -54.65
CA ASN A 19 17.10 -4.66 -55.09
C ASN A 19 17.95 -5.00 -53.88
N GLY A 20 18.17 -6.30 -53.69
CA GLY A 20 18.93 -6.84 -52.58
C GLY A 20 20.44 -6.83 -52.78
N LEU A 21 21.15 -6.88 -51.66
CA LEU A 21 22.43 -7.55 -51.44
C LEU A 21 22.36 -8.06 -49.99
N SER A 22 22.14 -9.36 -49.75
CA SER A 22 23.13 -10.45 -49.73
C SER A 22 23.90 -10.56 -48.40
N ARG A 23 23.54 -11.62 -47.66
CA ARG A 23 24.37 -12.53 -46.83
C ARG A 23 25.29 -11.84 -45.79
N THR A 24 25.18 -12.07 -44.49
CA THR A 24 25.40 -13.35 -43.80
C THR A 24 25.12 -13.12 -42.31
N ILE A 25 24.38 -14.02 -41.65
CA ILE A 25 24.45 -14.46 -40.23
C ILE A 25 23.17 -15.28 -40.03
N VAL A 26 23.29 -16.57 -40.36
CA VAL A 26 22.32 -17.60 -40.04
C VAL A 26 22.74 -18.18 -38.70
N GLY A 27 21.93 -18.01 -37.65
CA GLY A 27 22.18 -18.71 -36.40
C GLY A 27 21.64 -18.08 -35.11
N ALA A 28 20.41 -17.58 -35.08
CA ALA A 28 19.73 -17.30 -33.79
C ALA A 28 18.19 -17.18 -33.89
N ALA A 29 17.63 -16.88 -35.07
CA ALA A 29 16.23 -16.49 -35.19
C ALA A 29 15.21 -17.63 -35.42
N ARG A 30 15.56 -18.90 -35.17
CA ARG A 30 14.65 -20.04 -35.40
C ARG A 30 14.00 -20.64 -34.14
N LEU A 31 14.26 -20.12 -32.95
CA LEU A 31 13.62 -20.59 -31.71
C LEU A 31 12.40 -19.77 -31.26
N ASP A 32 12.23 -18.53 -31.73
CA ASP A 32 11.15 -17.65 -31.23
C ASP A 32 9.82 -17.72 -31.99
N TYR A 33 9.81 -18.26 -33.22
CA TYR A 33 8.57 -18.27 -34.03
C TYR A 33 7.55 -19.33 -33.57
N ASN A 34 8.00 -20.40 -32.90
CA ASN A 34 7.12 -21.47 -32.40
C ASN A 34 6.47 -21.16 -31.03
N LEU A 35 6.92 -20.13 -30.31
CA LEU A 35 6.25 -19.63 -29.10
C LEU A 35 5.11 -18.65 -29.40
N TYR A 36 5.16 -17.97 -30.55
CA TYR A 36 4.19 -16.96 -30.94
C TYR A 36 2.81 -17.54 -31.29
N ASN A 37 2.76 -18.75 -31.88
CA ASN A 37 1.50 -19.38 -32.29
C ASN A 37 0.75 -20.13 -31.18
N ARG A 38 1.31 -20.27 -29.97
CA ARG A 38 0.58 -20.89 -28.83
C ARG A 38 -0.22 -19.91 -27.97
N TYR A 39 0.01 -18.60 -28.11
CA TYR A 39 -0.69 -17.57 -27.31
C TYR A 39 -1.84 -16.85 -28.02
N SER A 40 -2.00 -17.03 -29.33
CA SER A 40 -3.02 -16.35 -30.15
C SER A 40 -4.38 -17.07 -30.18
N ALA A 41 -4.46 -18.35 -29.78
CA ALA A 41 -5.70 -19.12 -29.80
C ALA A 41 -6.48 -19.09 -28.47
N LYS A 42 -6.84 -17.91 -27.95
CA LYS A 42 -7.91 -17.83 -26.92
C LYS A 42 -9.26 -17.68 -27.61
N LYS A 43 -9.80 -18.81 -28.09
CA LYS A 43 -11.22 -18.97 -28.42
C LYS A 43 -12.07 -18.51 -27.24
N THR A 44 -12.85 -17.46 -27.47
CA THR A 44 -14.00 -17.02 -26.68
C THR A 44 -15.04 -18.15 -26.63
N ARG A 45 -14.89 -19.08 -25.68
CA ARG A 45 -15.97 -19.99 -25.31
C ARG A 45 -16.96 -19.24 -24.42
N SER A 46 -17.94 -18.61 -25.07
CA SER A 46 -19.22 -18.26 -24.46
C SER A 46 -19.88 -19.55 -23.97
N SER A 47 -19.72 -19.85 -22.68
CA SER A 47 -20.45 -20.92 -22.00
C SER A 47 -21.65 -20.27 -21.33
N THR A 48 -22.78 -20.23 -22.02
CA THR A 48 -24.09 -19.95 -21.43
C THR A 48 -24.36 -21.03 -20.38
N LYS A 49 -24.07 -20.73 -19.11
CA LYS A 49 -24.41 -21.62 -18.00
C LYS A 49 -25.90 -21.49 -17.72
N THR A 50 -26.66 -22.46 -18.19
CA THR A 50 -28.06 -22.68 -17.80
C THR A 50 -28.15 -22.79 -16.28
N VAL A 51 -28.84 -21.84 -15.65
CA VAL A 51 -29.07 -21.80 -14.21
C VAL A 51 -30.14 -22.84 -13.87
N THR A 52 -29.73 -24.08 -13.60
CA THR A 52 -30.59 -25.03 -12.89
C THR A 52 -30.70 -24.58 -11.44
N LYS A 53 -31.88 -24.06 -11.06
CA LYS A 53 -32.28 -23.79 -9.67
C LYS A 53 -32.21 -25.08 -8.86
N LYS A 54 -31.08 -25.34 -8.19
CA LYS A 54 -30.98 -26.38 -7.17
C LYS A 54 -31.83 -25.93 -5.97
N ARG A 55 -33.04 -26.48 -5.87
CA ARG A 55 -33.84 -26.48 -4.64
C ARG A 55 -33.02 -27.20 -3.56
N GLY A 56 -32.38 -26.42 -2.69
CA GLY A 56 -31.61 -26.93 -1.57
C GLY A 56 -32.50 -27.09 -0.35
N ASN A 57 -32.70 -28.35 0.03
CA ASN A 57 -33.39 -28.87 1.20
C ASN A 57 -33.39 -27.96 2.44
N GLY A 58 -34.58 -27.76 2.99
CA GLY A 58 -34.79 -27.13 4.29
C GLY A 58 -33.97 -27.83 5.36
N LYS A 59 -32.95 -27.12 5.85
CA LYS A 59 -32.33 -27.46 7.12
C LYS A 59 -33.22 -26.92 8.21
N THR A 60 -33.91 -27.83 8.87
CA THR A 60 -34.53 -27.67 10.18
C THR A 60 -33.62 -26.84 11.09
N ARG A 61 -34.08 -25.63 11.42
CA ARG A 61 -33.46 -24.76 12.42
C ARG A 61 -33.67 -25.43 13.78
N VAL A 62 -32.68 -26.21 14.23
CA VAL A 62 -32.62 -26.61 15.63
C VAL A 62 -32.36 -25.34 16.43
N ALA A 63 -33.39 -24.88 17.13
CA ALA A 63 -33.34 -23.80 18.10
C ALA A 63 -32.51 -24.29 19.30
N ALA A 64 -31.21 -23.98 19.28
CA ALA A 64 -30.37 -24.11 20.46
C ALA A 64 -30.24 -22.73 21.09
N ASN A 65 -30.76 -22.61 22.31
CA ASN A 65 -30.67 -21.47 23.22
C ASN A 65 -29.20 -21.20 23.61
N ALA A 66 -28.39 -20.73 22.67
CA ALA A 66 -27.10 -20.12 22.94
C ALA A 66 -27.33 -18.61 23.15
N SER A 67 -26.72 -18.07 24.20
CA SER A 67 -26.83 -16.70 24.69
C SER A 67 -27.02 -15.64 23.59
N ARG A 68 -28.04 -14.79 23.77
CA ARG A 68 -28.50 -13.77 22.81
C ARG A 68 -27.46 -12.70 22.43
N SER A 69 -26.26 -12.68 23.02
CA SER A 69 -25.23 -11.66 22.75
C SER A 69 -24.01 -12.17 21.98
N SER A 70 -23.82 -13.49 21.81
CA SER A 70 -22.65 -14.02 21.10
C SER A 70 -23.03 -14.49 19.69
N GLY A 71 -22.86 -13.60 18.71
CA GLY A 71 -23.06 -13.95 17.31
C GLY A 71 -22.26 -15.20 16.94
N PHE A 72 -22.93 -16.25 16.46
CA PHE A 72 -22.30 -17.49 16.02
C PHE A 72 -21.14 -17.20 15.06
N PHE A 73 -19.90 -17.42 15.51
CA PHE A 73 -18.74 -17.47 14.63
C PHE A 73 -18.98 -18.62 13.64
N LYS A 74 -19.28 -18.28 12.38
CA LYS A 74 -19.42 -19.27 11.30
C LYS A 74 -18.21 -20.21 11.35
N LYS A 75 -18.45 -21.51 11.59
CA LYS A 75 -17.42 -22.56 11.49
C LYS A 75 -16.54 -22.28 10.28
N ALA A 76 -15.24 -22.16 10.51
CA ALA A 76 -14.27 -21.83 9.47
C ALA A 76 -14.42 -22.84 8.33
N THR A 77 -15.06 -22.42 7.24
CA THR A 77 -15.08 -23.20 6.01
C THR A 77 -13.63 -23.35 5.58
N LYS A 78 -13.17 -24.59 5.36
CA LYS A 78 -11.80 -24.90 4.91
C LYS A 78 -11.48 -24.05 3.69
N ARG A 79 -10.82 -22.92 3.91
CA ARG A 79 -10.45 -21.96 2.87
C ARG A 79 -9.33 -22.62 2.08
N ASN A 80 -9.59 -22.90 0.80
CA ASN A 80 -8.60 -23.45 -0.12
C ASN A 80 -7.24 -22.73 0.04
N TYR A 81 -6.19 -23.51 0.30
CA TYR A 81 -4.81 -23.10 0.62
C TYR A 81 -4.10 -22.23 -0.46
N ARG A 82 -4.79 -21.86 -1.54
CA ARG A 82 -4.29 -21.00 -2.61
C ARG A 82 -3.87 -19.60 -2.15
N SER A 83 -4.23 -19.17 -0.94
CA SER A 83 -3.88 -17.85 -0.41
C SER A 83 -2.41 -17.71 0.02
N TYR A 84 -1.69 -18.83 0.23
CA TYR A 84 -0.29 -18.80 0.68
C TYR A 84 0.63 -18.35 -0.46
N ARG A 85 0.44 -18.89 -1.68
CA ARG A 85 1.26 -18.56 -2.86
C ARG A 85 1.28 -17.07 -3.24
N SER A 86 0.26 -16.29 -2.89
CA SER A 86 0.26 -14.85 -3.19
C SER A 86 1.13 -14.04 -2.23
N ARG A 87 1.35 -14.49 -0.98
CA ARG A 87 2.27 -13.83 -0.04
C ARG A 87 3.71 -13.91 -0.57
N TYR A 88 4.08 -15.09 -1.06
CA TYR A 88 5.44 -15.35 -1.55
C TYR A 88 5.80 -14.64 -2.85
N LYS A 89 4.82 -14.32 -3.71
CA LYS A 89 5.15 -13.60 -4.96
C LYS A 89 5.58 -12.15 -4.74
N ALA A 90 5.06 -11.51 -3.69
CA ALA A 90 5.50 -10.17 -3.32
C ALA A 90 6.81 -10.23 -2.51
N SER A 91 6.98 -11.22 -1.62
CA SER A 91 8.20 -11.34 -0.83
C SER A 91 9.42 -11.84 -1.62
N SER A 92 9.25 -12.73 -2.60
CA SER A 92 10.38 -13.28 -3.37
C SER A 92 11.08 -12.22 -4.22
N ASN A 93 10.30 -11.33 -4.83
CA ASN A 93 10.79 -10.32 -5.78
C ASN A 93 10.74 -8.89 -5.22
N GLY A 94 10.29 -8.73 -3.98
CA GLY A 94 10.07 -7.43 -3.34
C GLY A 94 10.74 -7.33 -1.99
N VAL A 95 10.37 -6.28 -1.26
CA VAL A 95 10.82 -6.02 0.10
C VAL A 95 9.69 -6.39 1.05
N LEU A 96 10.04 -6.90 2.22
CA LEU A 96 9.12 -7.25 3.30
C LEU A 96 9.61 -6.58 4.56
N ALA A 97 8.70 -5.96 5.30
CA ALA A 97 8.98 -5.42 6.62
C ALA A 97 7.82 -5.74 7.56
N THR A 98 8.16 -5.96 8.82
CA THR A 98 7.23 -6.22 9.92
C THR A 98 7.43 -5.17 10.99
N PHE A 99 6.34 -4.63 11.50
CA PHE A 99 6.32 -3.60 12.53
C PHE A 99 5.37 -4.03 13.62
N GLU A 100 5.82 -3.91 14.86
CA GLU A 100 5.03 -4.22 16.04
C GLU A 100 4.93 -2.95 16.88
N THR A 101 3.74 -2.68 17.40
CA THR A 101 3.52 -1.59 18.33
C THR A 101 2.42 -1.99 19.30
N GLY A 102 2.47 -1.46 20.51
CA GLY A 102 1.43 -1.65 21.51
C GLY A 102 1.28 -0.40 22.34
N GLY A 103 0.18 -0.34 23.09
CA GLY A 103 -0.10 0.78 23.95
C GLY A 103 -1.38 0.56 24.74
N VAL A 104 -1.72 1.57 25.54
CA VAL A 104 -2.99 1.68 26.25
C VAL A 104 -3.63 2.98 25.82
N ALA A 105 -4.90 2.94 25.45
CA ALA A 105 -5.71 4.12 25.25
C ALA A 105 -6.72 4.20 26.41
N ALA A 106 -6.78 5.37 27.04
CA ALA A 106 -7.61 5.61 28.21
C ALA A 106 -8.39 6.91 28.05
N ASP A 107 -9.66 6.91 28.43
CA ASP A 107 -10.55 8.08 28.45
C ASP A 107 -11.72 7.82 29.40
N VAL A 108 -12.26 8.86 30.04
CA VAL A 108 -13.40 8.71 30.97
C VAL A 108 -14.67 8.27 30.21
N ASN A 109 -14.91 8.83 29.03
CA ASN A 109 -16.14 8.65 28.27
C ASN A 109 -16.01 7.49 27.28
N ALA A 110 -15.21 7.68 26.23
CA ALA A 110 -15.04 6.67 25.18
C ALA A 110 -13.61 6.62 24.64
N VAL A 111 -13.18 5.42 24.25
CA VAL A 111 -11.87 5.16 23.68
C VAL A 111 -12.00 4.69 22.24
N TYR A 112 -11.22 5.30 21.35
CA TYR A 112 -11.16 4.92 19.94
C TYR A 112 -9.83 4.26 19.64
N VAL A 113 -9.86 2.93 19.47
CA VAL A 113 -8.68 2.15 19.08
C VAL A 113 -8.91 1.45 17.75
N GLY A 114 -7.87 1.29 16.95
CA GLY A 114 -8.00 0.71 15.64
C GLY A 114 -6.69 0.49 14.92
N HIS A 115 -6.79 -0.02 13.70
CA HIS A 115 -5.65 -0.28 12.85
C HIS A 115 -5.97 -0.09 11.38
N CYS A 116 -4.94 0.20 10.59
CA CYS A 116 -4.98 0.37 9.15
C CYS A 116 -3.91 -0.51 8.49
N THR A 117 -4.14 -0.88 7.22
CA THR A 117 -3.16 -1.66 6.45
C THR A 117 -2.12 -0.79 5.75
N CYS A 118 -2.38 0.51 5.53
CA CYS A 118 -1.52 1.34 4.69
C CYS A 118 -1.16 2.66 5.38
N PRO A 119 -0.31 2.60 6.42
CA PRO A 119 0.24 3.83 7.00
C PRO A 119 1.09 4.58 5.94
N PRO A 120 0.78 5.85 5.64
CA PRO A 120 1.34 6.56 4.49
C PRO A 120 2.87 6.57 4.43
N ASN A 121 3.54 6.99 5.50
CA ASN A 121 4.99 7.16 5.50
C ASN A 121 5.67 5.81 5.30
N ARG A 122 5.24 4.78 6.05
CA ARG A 122 5.79 3.43 5.90
C ARG A 122 5.58 2.84 4.51
N MET A 123 4.43 3.12 3.87
CA MET A 123 4.22 2.74 2.47
C MET A 123 5.27 3.39 1.56
N VAL A 124 5.65 4.67 1.77
CA VAL A 124 6.71 5.36 0.99
C VAL A 124 8.04 4.64 1.10
N TYR A 125 8.49 4.33 2.31
CA TYR A 125 9.73 3.58 2.53
C TYR A 125 9.72 2.25 1.78
N MET A 126 8.61 1.50 1.89
CA MET A 126 8.49 0.21 1.20
C MET A 126 8.61 0.35 -0.32
N PHE A 127 8.15 1.46 -0.91
CA PHE A 127 8.29 1.69 -2.34
C PHE A 127 9.71 2.06 -2.76
N TYR A 128 10.37 2.96 -2.03
CA TYR A 128 11.75 3.30 -2.33
C TYR A 128 12.67 2.09 -2.18
N HIS A 129 12.49 1.27 -1.14
CA HIS A 129 13.21 0.02 -1.01
C HIS A 129 12.91 -0.94 -2.16
N ALA A 130 11.66 -1.04 -2.64
CA ALA A 130 11.33 -1.89 -3.79
C ALA A 130 11.95 -1.40 -5.10
N ILE A 131 12.05 -0.08 -5.30
CA ILE A 131 12.75 0.53 -6.44
C ILE A 131 14.25 0.22 -6.36
N LEU A 132 14.86 0.48 -5.19
CA LEU A 132 16.28 0.27 -4.95
C LEU A 132 16.68 -1.21 -5.11
N LYS A 133 15.88 -2.14 -4.56
CA LYS A 133 16.07 -3.59 -4.75
C LYS A 133 16.00 -3.99 -6.22
N ASN A 134 15.12 -3.37 -7.01
CA ASN A 134 15.04 -3.64 -8.45
C ASN A 134 16.28 -3.12 -9.20
N LEU A 135 16.77 -1.93 -8.84
CA LEU A 135 17.98 -1.34 -9.41
C LEU A 135 19.20 -2.22 -9.13
N PHE A 136 19.47 -2.53 -7.86
CA PHE A 136 20.60 -3.37 -7.48
C PHE A 136 20.49 -4.79 -8.03
N GLY A 137 19.28 -5.35 -8.09
CA GLY A 137 19.05 -6.64 -8.71
C GLY A 137 19.40 -6.68 -10.20
N LYS A 138 19.34 -5.54 -10.92
CA LYS A 138 19.85 -5.42 -12.29
C LYS A 138 21.36 -5.24 -12.37
N MET A 139 21.97 -4.64 -11.35
CA MET A 139 23.43 -4.54 -11.19
C MET A 139 24.07 -5.87 -10.76
N GLY A 140 23.27 -6.88 -10.40
CA GLY A 140 23.77 -8.14 -9.82
C GLY A 140 24.14 -8.03 -8.35
N VAL A 141 23.74 -6.95 -7.67
CA VAL A 141 23.99 -6.70 -6.25
C VAL A 141 22.72 -7.04 -5.46
N TYR A 142 22.85 -7.86 -4.42
CA TYR A 142 21.71 -8.33 -3.63
C TYR A 142 21.95 -8.08 -2.13
N PRO A 143 21.66 -6.87 -1.62
CA PRO A 143 21.72 -6.60 -0.20
C PRO A 143 20.75 -7.54 0.55
N THR A 144 21.24 -8.20 1.59
CA THR A 144 20.43 -9.12 2.41
C THR A 144 19.58 -8.39 3.43
N ASN A 145 20.09 -7.28 3.98
CA ASN A 145 19.42 -6.42 4.94
C ASN A 145 19.44 -4.95 4.48
N VAL A 146 18.47 -4.17 4.94
CA VAL A 146 18.40 -2.72 4.69
C VAL A 146 19.45 -1.93 5.47
N THR A 147 20.01 -2.48 6.55
CA THR A 147 21.02 -1.79 7.38
C THR A 147 22.46 -2.15 7.03
N THR A 148 22.68 -3.22 6.25
CA THR A 148 24.03 -3.64 5.85
C THR A 148 24.53 -2.80 4.70
N LYS A 149 25.83 -2.45 4.74
CA LYS A 149 26.50 -1.75 3.63
C LYS A 149 26.34 -2.53 2.33
N ILE A 150 26.13 -1.81 1.24
CA ILE A 150 25.97 -2.38 -0.09
C ILE A 150 27.38 -2.73 -0.61
N PRO A 151 27.64 -3.98 -1.03
CA PRO A 151 28.96 -4.36 -1.51
C PRO A 151 29.27 -3.70 -2.85
N ASN A 152 30.55 -3.43 -3.10
CA ASN A 152 31.08 -2.91 -4.36
C ASN A 152 30.55 -1.53 -4.76
N LEU A 153 30.11 -0.71 -3.80
CA LEU A 153 29.89 0.72 -4.02
C LEU A 153 31.12 1.49 -3.56
N ASP A 154 31.62 2.38 -4.42
CA ASP A 154 32.78 3.20 -4.16
C ASP A 154 32.37 4.61 -3.68
N GLU A 155 33.29 5.30 -3.03
CA GLU A 155 33.08 6.71 -2.64
C GLU A 155 32.81 7.59 -3.87
N GLY A 156 31.77 8.43 -3.78
CA GLY A 156 31.36 9.33 -4.85
C GLY A 156 30.49 8.67 -5.92
N ASP A 157 30.20 7.37 -5.83
CA ASP A 157 29.12 6.78 -6.59
C ASP A 157 27.80 7.49 -6.29
N THR A 158 26.88 7.53 -7.26
CA THR A 158 25.59 8.21 -7.07
C THR A 158 24.41 7.33 -7.42
N VAL A 159 23.38 7.37 -6.57
CA VAL A 159 22.09 6.74 -6.83
C VAL A 159 21.03 7.82 -6.92
N ARG A 160 20.33 7.89 -8.06
CA ARG A 160 19.39 8.97 -8.36
C ARG A 160 18.05 8.45 -8.82
N ILE A 161 16.97 9.01 -8.28
CA ILE A 161 15.63 8.93 -8.89
C ILE A 161 15.33 10.26 -9.57
N SER A 162 15.01 10.20 -10.86
CA SER A 162 14.67 11.37 -11.66
C SER A 162 13.17 11.45 -11.93
N PHE A 163 12.69 12.68 -11.84
CA PHE A 163 11.28 13.05 -11.87
C PHE A 163 11.06 14.13 -12.92
N ARG A 164 9.98 14.05 -13.70
CA ARG A 164 9.58 15.11 -14.63
C ARG A 164 8.31 15.78 -14.14
N SER A 165 8.27 17.11 -14.22
CA SER A 165 7.00 17.83 -14.08
C SER A 165 6.06 17.52 -15.25
N ASN A 166 4.75 17.41 -14.96
CA ASN A 166 3.71 17.35 -15.99
C ASN A 166 3.32 18.74 -16.55
N SER A 167 3.86 19.83 -16.01
CA SER A 167 3.62 21.18 -16.53
C SER A 167 4.24 21.35 -17.90
N GLU A 168 3.56 22.03 -18.83
CA GLU A 168 4.19 22.49 -20.07
C GLU A 168 4.88 23.84 -19.87
N PRO A 169 6.13 24.02 -20.35
CA PRO A 169 6.99 23.00 -20.96
C PRO A 169 7.53 22.01 -19.91
N ALA A 170 7.61 20.72 -20.27
CA ALA A 170 7.99 19.62 -19.37
C ALA A 170 9.50 19.59 -19.06
N SER A 171 10.04 20.72 -18.58
CA SER A 171 11.48 20.98 -18.48
C SER A 171 12.05 20.76 -17.08
N ILE A 172 11.26 20.91 -16.01
CA ILE A 172 11.81 20.82 -14.65
C ILE A 172 11.97 19.35 -14.28
N THR A 173 13.24 18.92 -14.24
CA THR A 173 13.64 17.61 -13.72
C THR A 173 14.00 17.79 -12.25
N GLN A 174 13.21 17.20 -11.35
CA GLN A 174 13.59 17.08 -9.95
C GLN A 174 14.34 15.76 -9.75
N ASN A 175 15.30 15.74 -8.85
CA ASN A 175 16.12 14.57 -8.58
C ASN A 175 16.16 14.30 -7.08
N LEU A 176 15.98 13.03 -6.70
CA LEU A 176 16.38 12.53 -5.40
C LEU A 176 17.74 11.86 -5.60
N THR A 177 18.81 12.56 -5.27
CA THR A 177 20.18 12.05 -5.38
C THR A 177 20.69 11.65 -4.00
N TYR A 178 21.44 10.56 -3.95
CA TYR A 178 22.25 10.17 -2.81
C TYR A 178 23.66 9.84 -3.31
N ASP A 179 24.65 10.52 -2.72
CA ASP A 179 26.06 10.32 -3.01
C ASP A 179 26.64 9.36 -1.96
N ILE A 180 27.32 8.30 -2.40
CA ILE A 180 27.86 7.27 -1.52
C ILE A 180 29.07 7.86 -0.77
N PRO A 181 29.04 7.93 0.58
CA PRO A 181 30.16 8.44 1.37
C PRO A 181 31.31 7.42 1.40
N GLY A 182 32.53 7.85 1.75
CA GLY A 182 33.70 6.95 1.86
C GLY A 182 33.55 5.81 2.85
N ALA A 183 32.64 5.92 3.82
CA ALA A 183 32.28 4.83 4.73
C ALA A 183 31.38 3.77 4.06
N GLY A 184 30.91 3.96 2.83
CA GLY A 184 29.86 3.18 2.18
C GLY A 184 28.45 3.55 2.67
N ALA A 185 27.43 3.01 2.00
CA ALA A 185 26.02 3.28 2.33
C ALA A 185 25.22 1.99 2.51
N SER A 186 24.21 2.03 3.37
CA SER A 186 23.18 1.00 3.46
C SER A 186 21.95 1.36 2.60
N PRO A 187 21.11 0.38 2.22
CA PRO A 187 19.84 0.69 1.57
C PRO A 187 18.92 1.60 2.39
N ALA A 188 19.00 1.56 3.73
CA ALA A 188 18.23 2.43 4.61
C ALA A 188 18.66 3.90 4.47
N ASP A 189 19.96 4.18 4.40
CA ASP A 189 20.49 5.54 4.30
C ASP A 189 20.00 6.22 3.01
N ILE A 190 20.12 5.51 1.88
CA ILE A 190 19.66 6.00 0.56
C ILE A 190 18.16 6.32 0.60
N VAL A 191 17.37 5.40 1.16
CA VAL A 191 15.91 5.55 1.23
C VAL A 191 15.49 6.67 2.18
N GLU A 192 16.18 6.85 3.30
CA GLU A 192 15.91 7.93 4.26
C GLU A 192 16.14 9.31 3.62
N THR A 193 17.25 9.48 2.91
CA THR A 193 17.54 10.72 2.18
C THR A 193 16.51 10.97 1.08
N TRP A 194 16.16 9.95 0.29
CA TRP A 194 15.10 10.08 -0.72
C TRP A 194 13.75 10.42 -0.11
N TYR A 195 13.39 9.78 1.00
CA TYR A 195 12.16 10.06 1.73
C TYR A 195 12.10 11.51 2.20
N THR A 196 13.11 11.97 2.93
CA THR A 196 13.21 13.33 3.45
C THR A 196 13.12 14.36 2.32
N ASN A 197 13.93 14.20 1.26
CA ASN A 197 13.96 15.14 0.15
C ASN A 197 12.62 15.14 -0.64
N SER A 198 11.94 13.99 -0.73
CA SER A 198 10.68 13.88 -1.46
C SER A 198 9.48 14.53 -0.78
N GLN A 199 9.58 14.90 0.50
CA GLN A 199 8.53 15.64 1.20
C GLN A 199 8.35 17.06 0.64
N THR A 200 9.38 17.60 -0.02
CA THR A 200 9.33 18.92 -0.67
C THR A 200 8.62 18.91 -2.03
N PHE A 201 8.28 17.73 -2.56
CA PHE A 201 7.73 17.61 -3.90
C PHE A 201 6.28 18.07 -3.95
N THR A 202 5.97 18.94 -4.90
CA THR A 202 4.60 19.39 -5.19
C THR A 202 3.89 18.41 -6.14
N ASN A 203 2.55 18.44 -6.16
CA ASN A 203 1.63 17.45 -6.75
C ASN A 203 1.76 17.11 -8.26
N GLN A 204 2.80 17.54 -8.98
CA GLN A 204 2.87 17.44 -10.45
C GLN A 204 4.03 16.62 -10.97
N VAL A 205 4.40 15.55 -10.26
CA VAL A 205 5.56 14.78 -10.64
C VAL A 205 5.19 13.47 -11.34
N VAL A 206 5.96 13.07 -12.36
CA VAL A 206 5.96 11.73 -12.96
C VAL A 206 7.34 11.13 -12.84
N PHE A 207 7.45 9.92 -12.29
CA PHE A 207 8.72 9.18 -12.27
C PHE A 207 9.17 8.87 -13.71
N LEU A 208 10.39 9.27 -14.04
CA LEU A 208 11.05 8.85 -15.27
C LEU A 208 11.77 7.54 -15.03
N GLU A 209 12.72 7.57 -14.09
CA GLU A 209 13.73 6.55 -13.97
C GLU A 209 14.48 6.58 -12.66
N THR A 210 15.14 5.46 -12.39
CA THR A 210 16.19 5.36 -11.39
C THR A 210 17.50 5.02 -12.10
N ILE A 211 18.56 5.72 -11.74
CA ILE A 211 19.90 5.59 -12.32
C ILE A 211 20.91 5.38 -11.20
N TYR A 212 21.83 4.45 -11.42
CA TYR A 212 23.11 4.37 -10.71
C TYR A 212 24.23 4.84 -11.65
N THR A 213 25.08 5.75 -11.15
CA THR A 213 26.24 6.28 -11.88
C THR A 213 27.50 6.05 -11.06
N PRO A 214 28.46 5.24 -11.55
CA PRO A 214 29.73 5.05 -10.86
C PRO A 214 30.56 6.33 -10.90
N ASN A 215 31.40 6.56 -9.89
CA ASN A 215 32.35 7.65 -9.88
C ASN A 215 33.40 7.46 -10.98
N SER A 216 33.61 8.48 -11.82
CA SER A 216 34.52 8.42 -12.98
C SER A 216 36.00 8.24 -12.61
N SER A 217 36.38 8.49 -11.35
CA SER A 217 37.74 8.29 -10.85
C SER A 217 38.00 6.89 -10.28
N GLY A 218 36.96 6.07 -10.09
CA GLY A 218 37.07 4.74 -9.52
C GLY A 218 37.36 3.66 -10.56
N THR A 219 38.12 2.64 -10.18
CA THR A 219 38.24 1.36 -10.91
C THR A 219 36.95 0.50 -10.82
N GLY A 220 35.81 1.13 -10.52
CA GLY A 220 34.55 0.48 -10.20
C GLY A 220 34.12 -0.47 -11.32
N LEU A 221 33.92 -1.74 -10.96
CA LEU A 221 33.50 -2.80 -11.89
C LEU A 221 32.02 -2.69 -12.31
N LEU A 222 31.25 -1.82 -11.65
CA LEU A 222 29.81 -1.72 -11.86
C LEU A 222 29.47 -0.78 -13.02
N ALA A 223 28.77 -1.33 -14.00
CA ALA A 223 28.28 -0.55 -15.14
C ALA A 223 27.11 0.36 -14.75
N TRP A 224 27.04 1.50 -15.44
CA TRP A 224 25.88 2.39 -15.41
C TRP A 224 24.58 1.61 -15.60
N THR A 225 23.63 1.75 -14.67
CA THR A 225 22.40 0.95 -14.66
C THR A 225 21.18 1.84 -14.53
N ARG A 226 20.15 1.56 -15.36
CA ARG A 226 18.90 2.34 -15.45
C ARG A 226 17.66 1.47 -15.34
N VAL A 227 16.66 1.96 -14.60
CA VAL A 227 15.33 1.37 -14.48
C VAL A 227 14.29 2.41 -14.88
N MET A 228 13.53 2.12 -15.94
CA MET A 228 12.41 2.97 -16.37
C MET A 228 11.20 2.76 -15.45
N LEU A 229 10.70 3.84 -14.84
CA LEU A 229 9.59 3.81 -13.90
C LEU A 229 8.24 4.21 -14.50
N GLN A 230 8.23 4.86 -15.69
CA GLN A 230 7.03 5.41 -16.33
C GLN A 230 5.89 4.38 -16.48
N ASN A 231 6.21 3.15 -16.86
CA ASN A 231 5.25 2.05 -17.02
C ASN A 231 5.36 0.99 -15.93
N ALA A 232 6.12 1.27 -14.87
CA ALA A 232 6.28 0.35 -13.77
C ALA A 232 4.98 0.25 -12.96
N LYS A 233 4.76 -0.94 -12.40
CA LYS A 233 3.67 -1.21 -11.47
C LYS A 233 4.26 -1.63 -10.14
N MET A 234 3.58 -1.28 -9.07
CA MET A 234 3.93 -1.68 -7.73
C MET A 234 2.91 -2.70 -7.23
N ASN A 235 3.39 -3.90 -6.91
CA ASN A 235 2.61 -4.90 -6.19
C ASN A 235 2.71 -4.65 -4.70
N ILE A 236 1.57 -4.48 -4.06
CA ILE A 236 1.44 -4.17 -2.65
C ILE A 236 0.70 -5.32 -1.97
N TYR A 237 1.28 -5.79 -0.88
CA TYR A 237 0.63 -6.64 0.09
C TYR A 237 0.79 -5.98 1.46
N SER A 238 -0.30 -5.82 2.18
CA SER A 238 -0.23 -5.41 3.57
C SER A 238 -1.24 -6.17 4.40
N LYS A 239 -0.82 -6.56 5.59
CA LYS A 239 -1.63 -7.26 6.58
C LYS A 239 -1.41 -6.59 7.92
N SER A 240 -2.49 -6.15 8.55
CA SER A 240 -2.46 -5.67 9.93
C SER A 240 -3.22 -6.66 10.81
N ALA A 241 -2.57 -7.18 11.85
CA ALA A 241 -3.16 -8.05 12.85
C ALA A 241 -3.21 -7.28 14.17
N PHE A 242 -4.41 -7.06 14.69
CA PHE A 242 -4.66 -6.22 15.85
C PHE A 242 -5.27 -7.06 16.96
N LYS A 243 -4.76 -6.87 18.17
CA LYS A 243 -5.30 -7.44 19.40
C LYS A 243 -5.69 -6.28 20.30
N LEU A 244 -6.79 -6.45 21.01
CA LEU A 244 -7.29 -5.47 21.96
C LEU A 244 -7.81 -6.19 23.21
N GLN A 245 -7.58 -5.60 24.37
CA GLN A 245 -7.96 -6.16 25.66
C GLN A 245 -8.56 -5.06 26.52
N ASN A 246 -9.74 -5.34 27.09
CA ASN A 246 -10.32 -4.50 28.13
C ASN A 246 -9.44 -4.58 29.39
N ARG A 247 -8.85 -3.45 29.78
CA ARG A 247 -8.03 -3.28 30.99
C ARG A 247 -8.69 -2.40 32.04
N SER A 248 -9.93 -1.98 31.85
CA SER A 248 -10.73 -1.32 32.89
C SER A 248 -10.74 -2.22 34.13
N SER A 249 -9.87 -1.92 35.09
CA SER A 249 -9.80 -2.63 36.35
C SER A 249 -10.63 -1.88 37.38
N ALA A 250 -11.21 -2.65 38.28
CA ALA A 250 -11.68 -2.11 39.53
C ALA A 250 -10.53 -1.57 40.36
N VAL A 251 -10.82 -0.55 41.15
CA VAL A 251 -9.90 0.02 42.14
C VAL A 251 -9.40 -1.10 43.06
N VAL A 252 -8.09 -1.14 43.26
CA VAL A 252 -7.41 -2.14 44.10
C VAL A 252 -7.57 -1.73 45.56
N ASP A 253 -8.75 -1.97 46.12
CA ASP A 253 -8.92 -2.07 47.57
C ASP A 253 -9.33 -3.51 47.93
N GLU A 254 -8.41 -4.21 48.61
CA GLU A 254 -8.44 -5.65 48.90
C GLU A 254 -9.62 -6.11 49.78
N SER A 255 -10.49 -5.20 50.22
CA SER A 255 -11.66 -5.50 51.06
C SER A 255 -12.94 -5.82 50.28
N ASN A 256 -13.02 -5.48 48.99
CA ASN A 256 -14.25 -5.67 48.20
C ASN A 256 -14.22 -6.93 47.34
N ARG A 257 -14.58 -8.07 47.95
CA ARG A 257 -14.90 -9.34 47.25
C ARG A 257 -16.06 -9.25 46.24
N ASN A 258 -16.77 -8.11 46.19
CA ASN A 258 -17.83 -7.78 45.25
C ASN A 258 -17.38 -6.64 44.31
N SER A 259 -16.27 -6.82 43.61
CA SER A 259 -15.76 -5.84 42.66
C SER A 259 -16.71 -5.73 41.45
N ILE A 260 -17.72 -4.86 41.59
CA ILE A 260 -18.74 -4.53 40.59
C ILE A 260 -18.13 -3.69 39.44
N ASP A 261 -16.88 -3.23 39.59
CA ASP A 261 -16.27 -2.23 38.69
C ASP A 261 -15.57 -2.85 37.47
N ALA A 262 -15.61 -4.17 37.30
CA ALA A 262 -15.22 -4.83 36.05
C ALA A 262 -16.34 -4.64 34.99
N CYS A 263 -16.45 -3.43 34.46
CA CYS A 263 -17.48 -3.09 33.47
C CYS A 263 -17.09 -3.64 32.07
N PRO A 264 -17.99 -4.39 31.41
CA PRO A 264 -17.86 -4.69 30.00
C PRO A 264 -17.80 -3.40 29.18
N LEU A 265 -17.01 -3.40 28.12
CA LEU A 265 -16.99 -2.31 27.16
C LEU A 265 -17.94 -2.62 26.01
N TYR A 266 -18.73 -1.65 25.58
CA TYR A 266 -19.62 -1.77 24.43
C TYR A 266 -19.41 -0.60 23.48
N GLY A 267 -20.00 -0.68 22.29
CA GLY A 267 -19.96 0.41 21.33
C GLY A 267 -20.04 -0.08 19.90
N LYS A 268 -19.21 0.49 19.02
CA LYS A 268 -19.26 0.24 17.58
C LYS A 268 -17.89 -0.03 17.00
N ALA A 269 -17.83 -0.99 16.08
CA ALA A 269 -16.71 -1.21 15.19
C ALA A 269 -17.02 -0.65 13.81
N TYR A 270 -16.19 0.28 13.34
CA TYR A 270 -16.26 0.92 12.04
C TYR A 270 -15.23 0.33 11.10
N GLN A 271 -15.60 -0.02 9.87
CA GLN A 271 -14.68 -0.56 8.88
C GLN A 271 -14.82 0.17 7.54
N GLY A 272 -13.68 0.52 6.94
CA GLY A 272 -13.64 1.31 5.73
C GLY A 272 -12.43 1.07 4.84
N THR A 273 -12.29 1.94 3.84
CA THR A 273 -11.16 2.00 2.91
C THR A 273 -10.28 3.20 3.21
N GLY A 274 -8.98 3.08 2.94
CA GLY A 274 -8.01 4.11 3.28
C GLY A 274 -7.31 3.83 4.61
N ASN A 275 -6.86 4.89 5.27
CA ASN A 275 -6.12 4.82 6.53
C ASN A 275 -6.90 5.32 7.76
N GLY A 276 -8.19 5.61 7.62
CA GLY A 276 -9.05 6.00 8.72
C GLY A 276 -10.38 6.59 8.28
N ALA A 277 -11.16 7.02 9.26
CA ALA A 277 -12.44 7.70 9.07
C ALA A 277 -12.25 9.22 9.19
N GLN A 278 -13.02 9.99 8.43
CA GLN A 278 -13.10 11.44 8.60
C GLN A 278 -14.52 11.84 8.91
N TYR A 279 -14.71 12.89 9.69
CA TYR A 279 -16.04 13.44 9.94
C TYR A 279 -16.62 14.00 8.65
N LEU A 280 -17.94 13.89 8.52
CA LEU A 280 -18.68 14.54 7.45
C LEU A 280 -18.75 16.05 7.70
N GLU A 281 -19.01 16.42 8.96
CA GLU A 281 -19.00 17.78 9.49
C GLU A 281 -17.87 17.82 10.51
N SER A 282 -16.79 18.54 10.21
CA SER A 282 -15.67 18.72 11.13
C SER A 282 -15.59 20.19 11.55
N GLU A 283 -15.49 20.44 12.85
CA GLU A 283 -15.16 21.77 13.34
C GLU A 283 -13.71 22.14 12.96
N ALA A 284 -13.43 23.45 12.87
CA ALA A 284 -12.10 23.93 12.52
C ALA A 284 -11.07 23.44 13.57
N GLY A 285 -10.09 22.64 13.12
CA GLY A 285 -9.05 22.08 13.98
C GLY A 285 -9.32 20.64 14.47
N GLU A 286 -10.51 20.08 14.20
CA GLU A 286 -10.77 18.68 14.51
C GLU A 286 -9.90 17.75 13.65
N ARG A 287 -9.07 16.95 14.31
CA ARG A 287 -8.29 15.92 13.64
C ARG A 287 -9.20 14.76 13.25
N PRO A 288 -9.06 14.16 12.05
CA PRO A 288 -9.84 12.97 11.70
C PRO A 288 -9.34 11.72 12.46
N LEU A 289 -10.16 10.67 12.53
CA LEU A 289 -9.79 9.36 13.10
C LEU A 289 -8.94 8.56 12.10
N ILE A 290 -7.69 8.96 11.94
CA ILE A 290 -6.73 8.36 11.01
C ILE A 290 -5.55 7.72 11.72
N CYS A 291 -4.98 6.70 11.10
CA CYS A 291 -3.90 5.94 11.71
C CYS A 291 -2.57 6.70 11.69
N HIS A 292 -1.75 6.40 12.70
CA HIS A 292 -0.35 6.81 12.77
C HIS A 292 0.40 6.38 11.50
N THR A 293 1.20 7.29 10.94
CA THR A 293 1.80 7.16 9.61
C THR A 293 2.92 6.14 9.49
N VAL A 294 3.38 5.59 10.62
CA VAL A 294 4.41 4.55 10.70
C VAL A 294 3.82 3.18 11.04
N TYR A 295 3.12 3.07 12.17
CA TYR A 295 2.65 1.80 12.71
C TYR A 295 1.24 1.40 12.27
N GLY A 296 0.48 2.33 11.71
CA GLY A 296 -0.88 2.07 11.27
C GLY A 296 -1.88 1.82 12.40
N VAL A 297 -1.60 2.31 13.61
CA VAL A 297 -2.54 2.27 14.74
C VAL A 297 -3.36 3.55 14.81
N ILE A 298 -4.62 3.42 15.19
CA ILE A 298 -5.51 4.52 15.57
C ILE A 298 -5.69 4.39 17.08
N ALA A 299 -5.30 5.38 17.85
CA ALA A 299 -5.52 5.40 19.30
C ALA A 299 -5.82 6.85 19.67
N ARG A 300 -7.06 7.11 20.12
CA ARG A 300 -7.50 8.46 20.43
C ARG A 300 -8.48 8.47 21.62
N PRO A 301 -8.27 9.36 22.60
CA PRO A 301 -9.25 9.64 23.64
C PRO A 301 -10.45 10.41 23.07
N ALA A 302 -11.65 10.18 23.58
CA ALA A 302 -12.84 10.95 23.23
C ALA A 302 -12.76 12.41 23.67
N SER A 303 -12.03 12.71 24.75
CA SER A 303 -11.84 14.06 25.27
C SER A 303 -11.30 15.05 24.22
N ASP A 304 -10.61 14.56 23.20
CA ASP A 304 -10.07 15.36 22.10
C ASP A 304 -11.15 16.00 21.22
N VAL A 305 -12.37 15.45 21.18
CA VAL A 305 -13.45 15.87 20.27
C VAL A 305 -14.80 15.70 20.94
N SER A 306 -15.55 16.79 21.08
CA SER A 306 -16.91 16.78 21.66
C SER A 306 -17.86 15.79 20.95
N SER A 307 -17.73 15.63 19.63
CA SER A 307 -18.55 14.69 18.84
C SER A 307 -18.17 13.21 19.04
N LEU A 308 -17.11 12.90 19.79
CA LEU A 308 -16.64 11.54 20.06
C LEU A 308 -16.92 11.06 21.49
N GLN A 309 -17.59 11.85 22.34
CA GLN A 309 -17.88 11.43 23.73
C GLN A 309 -18.65 10.11 23.80
N GLU A 310 -19.46 9.81 22.78
CA GLU A 310 -20.11 8.51 22.56
C GLU A 310 -19.78 7.99 21.15
N PRO A 311 -19.70 6.66 20.92
CA PRO A 311 -19.48 6.08 19.59
C PRO A 311 -20.55 6.53 18.55
N PRO A 312 -20.21 7.41 17.58
CA PRO A 312 -21.19 8.04 16.71
C PRO A 312 -21.90 7.06 15.77
N ILE A 313 -22.99 7.48 15.13
CA ILE A 313 -23.56 6.67 14.05
C ILE A 313 -22.63 6.70 12.81
N PRO A 314 -22.57 5.63 12.00
CA PRO A 314 -21.65 5.56 10.86
C PRO A 314 -21.80 6.69 9.84
N GLN A 315 -22.99 7.29 9.75
CA GLN A 315 -23.30 8.41 8.85
C GLN A 315 -22.53 9.70 9.19
N HIS A 316 -22.03 9.84 10.42
CA HIS A 316 -21.20 10.98 10.82
C HIS A 316 -19.80 10.93 10.23
N PHE A 317 -19.43 9.81 9.61
CA PHE A 317 -18.12 9.61 9.02
C PHE A 317 -18.21 9.34 7.52
N THR A 318 -17.20 9.83 6.79
CA THR A 318 -16.89 9.40 5.44
C THR A 318 -15.96 8.18 5.46
N ASN A 319 -15.87 7.49 4.32
CA ASN A 319 -15.04 6.29 4.11
C ASN A 319 -15.40 5.05 4.94
N ILE A 320 -16.48 5.08 5.73
CA ILE A 320 -17.01 3.89 6.39
C ILE A 320 -17.87 3.10 5.41
N SER A 321 -17.51 1.84 5.23
CA SER A 321 -18.25 0.90 4.38
C SER A 321 -19.16 -0.04 5.19
N LYS A 322 -18.82 -0.28 6.45
CA LYS A 322 -19.52 -1.19 7.36
C LYS A 322 -19.40 -0.71 8.79
N SER A 323 -20.45 -0.95 9.56
CA SER A 323 -20.42 -0.82 11.01
C SER A 323 -21.08 -2.05 11.65
N SER A 324 -20.61 -2.41 12.84
CA SER A 324 -21.16 -3.50 13.64
C SER A 324 -21.03 -3.15 15.11
N LYS A 325 -21.87 -3.73 15.98
CA LYS A 325 -21.72 -3.60 17.43
C LYS A 325 -20.39 -4.21 17.89
N ALA A 326 -19.72 -3.54 18.82
CA ALA A 326 -18.55 -4.05 19.53
C ALA A 326 -18.92 -4.26 21.01
N HIS A 327 -18.34 -5.28 21.63
CA HIS A 327 -18.59 -5.64 23.02
C HIS A 327 -17.41 -6.45 23.54
N ILE A 328 -16.72 -6.06 24.61
CA ILE A 328 -15.54 -6.75 25.12
C ILE A 328 -15.72 -6.93 26.63
N ASP A 329 -15.78 -8.19 27.05
CA ASP A 329 -15.84 -8.52 28.47
C ASP A 329 -14.51 -8.15 29.17
N PRO A 330 -14.52 -7.85 30.48
CA PRO A 330 -13.29 -7.63 31.24
C PRO A 330 -12.29 -8.77 31.06
N GLY A 331 -11.02 -8.43 30.79
CA GLY A 331 -9.95 -9.40 30.53
C GLY A 331 -10.03 -10.15 29.19
N GLN A 332 -11.12 -10.01 28.42
CA GLN A 332 -11.25 -10.65 27.12
C GLN A 332 -10.31 -10.00 26.09
N VAL A 333 -9.52 -10.82 25.40
CA VAL A 333 -8.72 -10.40 24.25
C VAL A 333 -9.50 -10.63 22.97
N LYS A 334 -9.78 -9.57 22.23
CA LYS A 334 -10.31 -9.66 20.87
C LYS A 334 -9.22 -9.45 19.84
N THR A 335 -9.38 -10.10 18.70
CA THR A 335 -8.44 -10.00 17.59
C THR A 335 -9.17 -9.62 16.31
N ASP A 336 -8.51 -8.82 15.48
CA ASP A 336 -8.96 -8.44 14.15
C ASP A 336 -7.80 -8.50 13.15
N VAL A 337 -8.09 -8.89 11.92
CA VAL A 337 -7.08 -8.97 10.86
C VAL A 337 -7.58 -8.31 9.60
N LEU A 338 -6.85 -7.30 9.13
CA LEU A 338 -7.07 -6.64 7.86
C LEU A 338 -6.02 -7.10 6.85
N ILE A 339 -6.47 -7.35 5.61
CA ILE A 339 -5.60 -7.69 4.50
C ILE A 339 -5.94 -6.80 3.31
N TYR A 340 -4.91 -6.14 2.79
CA TYR A 340 -4.94 -5.32 1.59
C TYR A 340 -3.96 -5.86 0.54
N ARG A 341 -4.42 -5.87 -0.71
CA ARG A 341 -3.66 -6.32 -1.88
C ARG A 341 -4.00 -5.40 -3.04
N ALA A 342 -2.99 -4.83 -3.67
CA ALA A 342 -3.19 -3.99 -4.83
C ALA A 342 -2.00 -4.10 -5.79
N THR A 343 -2.27 -3.85 -7.06
CA THR A 343 -1.24 -3.58 -8.06
C THR A 343 -1.54 -2.21 -8.63
N LEU A 344 -0.70 -1.23 -8.31
CA LEU A 344 -0.90 0.16 -8.71
C LEU A 344 0.13 0.54 -9.78
N SER A 345 -0.26 1.31 -10.79
CA SER A 345 0.73 1.95 -11.66
C SER A 345 1.47 3.02 -10.87
N MET A 346 2.74 3.23 -11.19
CA MET A 346 3.53 4.25 -10.49
C MET A 346 2.89 5.65 -10.60
N TYR A 347 2.29 5.96 -11.76
CA TYR A 347 1.51 7.16 -11.99
C TYR A 347 0.35 7.36 -11.00
N ARG A 348 -0.39 6.30 -10.65
CA ARG A 348 -1.49 6.39 -9.68
C ARG A 348 -0.98 6.45 -8.25
N LEU A 349 0.19 5.88 -8.01
CA LEU A 349 0.76 5.79 -6.67
C LEU A 349 1.28 7.15 -6.19
N LEU A 350 1.95 7.90 -7.06
CA LEU A 350 2.55 9.19 -6.74
C LEU A 350 1.59 10.19 -6.04
N PRO A 351 0.43 10.54 -6.60
CA PRO A 351 -0.46 11.51 -5.96
C PRO A 351 -1.02 11.03 -4.61
N LEU A 352 -1.18 9.70 -4.44
CA LEU A 352 -1.66 9.11 -3.19
C LEU A 352 -0.63 9.22 -2.05
N MET A 353 0.61 9.56 -2.39
CA MET A 353 1.75 9.53 -1.50
C MET A 353 2.36 10.90 -1.25
N PHE A 354 2.45 11.71 -2.31
CA PHE A 354 3.03 13.06 -2.29
C PHE A 354 1.97 14.16 -2.30
N GLY A 355 0.69 13.81 -2.12
CA GLY A 355 -0.41 14.76 -2.01
C GLY A 355 -0.12 15.93 -1.06
N ALA A 356 -0.41 17.15 -1.50
CA ALA A 356 -0.16 18.40 -0.78
C ALA A 356 -0.78 18.43 0.62
N GLY A 357 0.04 18.79 1.62
CA GLY A 357 -0.38 19.04 3.00
C GLY A 357 0.82 18.99 3.95
N ALA A 358 0.98 20.02 4.77
CA ALA A 358 2.15 20.24 5.63
C ALA A 358 2.20 19.33 6.88
N ASP A 359 1.11 18.65 7.25
CA ASP A 359 1.11 17.77 8.42
C ASP A 359 1.42 16.31 8.05
N LEU A 360 2.70 15.97 8.16
CA LEU A 360 3.26 14.64 7.91
C LEU A 360 2.84 13.60 8.96
N THR A 361 2.28 14.04 10.08
CA THR A 361 1.86 13.18 11.18
C THR A 361 0.56 12.47 10.84
N TYR A 362 -0.32 13.14 10.08
CA TYR A 362 -1.70 12.75 9.87
C TYR A 362 -2.13 12.94 8.41
N LYS A 363 -1.47 12.21 7.50
CA LYS A 363 -1.82 12.25 6.07
C LYS A 363 -2.97 11.30 5.75
N LYS A 364 -4.07 11.82 5.21
CA LYS A 364 -5.15 10.97 4.66
C LYS A 364 -4.65 10.23 3.42
N THR A 365 -4.94 8.94 3.33
CA THR A 365 -4.83 8.19 2.08
C THR A 365 -6.07 7.35 1.84
N ASN A 366 -6.51 7.29 0.58
CA ASN A 366 -7.60 6.41 0.15
C ASN A 366 -7.12 4.97 -0.14
N MET A 367 -5.83 4.69 0.13
CA MET A 367 -5.24 3.37 -0.04
C MET A 367 -5.33 2.55 1.24
N GLY A 368 -5.64 1.26 1.10
CA GLY A 368 -5.71 0.33 2.23
C GLY A 368 -7.11 0.10 2.76
N LYS A 369 -7.16 -0.50 3.95
CA LYS A 369 -8.36 -0.72 4.75
C LYS A 369 -8.04 -0.32 6.18
N PHE A 370 -9.07 0.08 6.90
CA PHE A 370 -8.97 0.34 8.32
C PHE A 370 -10.15 -0.26 9.08
N LYS A 371 -9.96 -0.42 10.39
CA LYS A 371 -11.02 -0.72 11.34
C LYS A 371 -10.78 0.01 12.65
N ILE A 372 -11.81 0.66 13.17
CA ILE A 372 -11.82 1.41 14.43
C ILE A 372 -12.85 0.78 15.34
N PHE A 373 -12.57 0.70 16.63
CA PHE A 373 -13.47 0.33 17.71
C PHE A 373 -13.63 1.58 18.58
N GLY A 374 -14.84 2.16 18.58
CA GLY A 374 -15.25 3.13 19.58
C GLY A 374 -15.92 2.38 20.71
N LEU A 375 -15.33 2.44 21.90
CA LEU A 375 -15.69 1.63 23.05
C LEU A 375 -15.91 2.53 24.26
N GLU A 376 -16.99 2.29 24.99
CA GLU A 376 -17.37 2.96 26.23
C GLU A 376 -17.82 1.91 27.25
N LYS A 377 -17.92 2.26 28.54
CA LYS A 377 -18.40 1.34 29.57
C LYS A 377 -19.90 1.11 29.47
N MET A 378 -20.34 -0.13 29.67
CA MET A 378 -21.77 -0.49 29.63
C MET A 378 -22.64 0.21 30.67
N ILE A 379 -22.08 0.58 31.81
CA ILE A 379 -22.79 1.25 32.89
C ILE A 379 -21.96 2.45 33.31
N HIS A 380 -22.62 3.60 33.36
CA HIS A 380 -22.08 4.82 33.94
C HIS A 380 -22.49 4.87 35.43
N ALA A 381 -21.52 5.06 36.31
CA ALA A 381 -21.73 5.23 37.74
C ALA A 381 -21.52 6.71 38.07
N GLU A 382 -22.51 7.39 38.65
CA GLU A 382 -22.52 8.85 38.78
C GLU A 382 -21.45 9.43 39.76
N GLU A 383 -20.68 8.59 40.46
CA GLU A 383 -19.57 8.99 41.33
C GLU A 383 -18.22 8.59 40.72
N GLU A 384 -17.31 9.57 40.58
CA GLU A 384 -15.90 9.47 40.15
C GLU A 384 -15.52 8.22 39.34
N GLU A 385 -15.91 8.22 38.05
CA GLU A 385 -15.71 7.06 37.21
C GLU A 385 -14.24 6.82 36.83
N PRO A 386 -13.72 5.58 36.98
CA PRO A 386 -12.39 5.24 36.49
C PRO A 386 -12.33 5.38 34.95
N ALA A 387 -11.18 5.68 34.38
CA ALA A 387 -11.08 5.75 32.92
C ALA A 387 -11.41 4.40 32.27
N THR A 388 -12.07 4.44 31.11
CA THR A 388 -12.15 3.31 30.19
C THR A 388 -10.75 3.04 29.67
N GLU A 389 -10.18 1.85 29.93
CA GLU A 389 -8.82 1.52 29.49
C GLU A 389 -8.82 0.33 28.53
N VAL A 390 -8.22 0.53 27.35
CA VAL A 390 -8.06 -0.52 26.35
C VAL A 390 -6.58 -0.66 25.99
N ALA A 391 -6.00 -1.80 26.34
CA ALA A 391 -4.70 -2.18 25.82
C ALA A 391 -4.82 -2.73 24.40
N PHE A 392 -3.84 -2.42 23.56
CA PHE A 392 -3.80 -2.91 22.20
C PHE A 392 -2.38 -3.32 21.79
N GLU A 393 -2.32 -4.23 20.83
CA GLU A 393 -1.10 -4.66 20.15
C GLU A 393 -1.41 -4.76 18.64
N ALA A 394 -0.59 -4.15 17.80
CA ALA A 394 -0.74 -4.14 16.36
C ALA A 394 0.54 -4.66 15.68
N ASN A 395 0.37 -5.70 14.88
CA ASN A 395 1.42 -6.31 14.08
C ASN A 395 1.13 -6.08 12.60
N LEU A 396 1.91 -5.18 12.01
CA LEU A 396 1.80 -4.74 10.63
C LEU A 396 2.87 -5.40 9.77
N GLU A 397 2.45 -6.21 8.80
CA GLU A 397 3.30 -6.87 7.81
C GLU A 397 3.07 -6.22 6.45
N MET A 398 4.12 -5.62 5.87
CA MET A 398 4.04 -4.90 4.60
C MET A 398 5.03 -5.48 3.60
N SER A 399 4.60 -5.63 2.35
CA SER A 399 5.46 -6.01 1.24
C SER A 399 5.16 -5.21 -0.02
N ALA A 400 6.23 -4.78 -0.68
CA ALA A 400 6.18 -4.04 -1.93
C ALA A 400 7.15 -4.66 -2.95
N ALA A 401 6.71 -4.85 -4.19
CA ALA A 401 7.55 -5.35 -5.27
C ALA A 401 7.34 -4.52 -6.53
N LEU A 402 8.44 -4.00 -7.09
CA LEU A 402 8.41 -3.30 -8.36
C LEU A 402 8.33 -4.30 -9.52
N ILE A 403 7.30 -4.18 -10.33
CA ILE A 403 7.23 -4.80 -11.66
C ILE A 403 7.68 -3.73 -12.65
N ALA A 404 8.93 -3.83 -13.10
CA ALA A 404 9.46 -2.94 -14.11
C ALA A 404 8.61 -3.02 -15.39
N GLY A 405 8.26 -1.85 -15.95
CA GLY A 405 7.62 -1.80 -17.25
C GLY A 405 8.56 -2.34 -18.32
N ARG A 406 8.00 -2.94 -19.38
CA ARG A 406 8.80 -3.15 -20.59
C ARG A 406 9.23 -1.77 -21.09
N PRO A 407 10.51 -1.58 -21.49
CA PRO A 407 10.87 -0.37 -22.20
C PRO A 407 9.93 -0.26 -23.39
N GLN A 408 9.21 0.86 -23.49
CA GLN A 408 8.53 1.15 -24.75
C GLN A 408 9.64 1.23 -25.80
N PRO A 409 9.46 0.65 -27.00
CA PRO A 409 10.32 0.99 -28.11
C PRO A 409 10.07 2.47 -28.39
N THR A 410 10.78 3.34 -27.68
CA THR A 410 10.97 4.72 -28.09
C THR A 410 11.55 4.59 -29.49
N ALA A 411 10.82 5.08 -30.50
CA ALA A 411 11.30 5.16 -31.88
C ALA A 411 12.77 5.57 -31.81
N ARG A 412 13.67 4.75 -32.39
CA ARG A 412 15.13 4.91 -32.30
C ARG A 412 15.48 6.39 -32.50
N ILE A 413 15.68 7.11 -31.40
CA ILE A 413 16.38 8.38 -31.45
C ILE A 413 17.82 7.92 -31.59
N PHE A 414 18.31 7.91 -32.83
CA PHE A 414 19.71 7.68 -33.14
C PHE A 414 20.51 8.73 -32.36
N SER A 415 21.04 8.35 -31.20
CA SER A 415 22.10 9.11 -30.55
C SER A 415 23.40 8.85 -31.32
N HIS A 416 23.52 9.49 -32.48
CA HIS A 416 24.83 9.79 -33.03
C HIS A 416 25.38 11.05 -32.34
N SER A 417 26.69 11.01 -32.06
CA SER A 417 27.57 12.08 -31.54
C SER A 417 27.63 12.33 -30.02
N PHE A 418 28.28 11.42 -29.28
CA PHE A 418 29.08 11.79 -28.09
C PHE A 418 30.43 11.04 -27.99
N TYR A 419 30.92 10.45 -29.08
CA TYR A 419 32.30 9.99 -29.18
C TYR A 419 32.93 10.64 -30.41
N ASN A 420 33.53 11.82 -30.22
CA ASN A 420 34.71 12.30 -30.94
C ASN A 420 34.95 13.78 -30.59
N SER A 421 35.68 14.00 -29.51
CA SER A 421 36.59 15.14 -29.36
C SER A 421 37.63 14.79 -28.30
N ALA A 422 38.63 14.04 -28.73
CA ALA A 422 39.96 13.99 -28.14
C ALA A 422 40.92 14.50 -29.22
#